data_AF-A0A2V8JFT2-F1
#
_entry.id   AF-A0A2V8JFT2-F1
#
_cell.length_a   1.000
_cell.length_b   1.000
_cell.length_c   1.000
_cell.angle_alpha   90.00
_cell.angle_beta   90.00
_cell.angle_gamma   90.00
#
_symmetry.space_group_name_H-M   'P 1'
#
loop_
_entity.id
_entity.type
_entity.pdbx_description
1 polymer ?
#
loop_
_entity_poly.entity_id
_entity_poly.type
_entity_poly.pdbx_seq_one_letter_code
_entity_poly.pdbx_strand_id
1 'polypeptide(L)'
;MEFLLRLEQMGFSKWVRESSSIFAFPSVLLLHTIGMGVVVGINAGIDLRILGIAPALPLAPMERFLPLLWLGFWVNAATGIVL
;
A
#
# COMPACT_ATOMS: atom_id res chain seq x y z
N MET A 1 -5.39 20.36 19.37
CA MET A 1 -5.75 19.01 19.87
C MET A 1 -7.22 18.66 19.66
N GLU A 2 -8.15 19.59 19.85
CA GLU A 2 -9.58 19.41 19.55
C GLU A 2 -9.90 18.77 18.19
N PHE A 3 -9.22 19.19 17.11
CA PHE A 3 -9.47 18.67 15.76
C PHE A 3 -9.17 17.17 15.63
N LEU A 4 -8.00 16.72 16.12
CA LEU A 4 -7.60 15.31 16.06
C LEU A 4 -8.50 14.43 16.91
N LEU A 5 -8.91 14.91 18.10
CA LEU A 5 -9.88 14.23 18.95
C LEU A 5 -11.24 14.05 18.26
N ARG A 6 -11.70 15.07 17.51
CA ARG A 6 -12.94 14.94 16.71
C ARG A 6 -12.80 13.89 15.61
N LEU A 7 -11.65 13.83 14.94
CA LEU A 7 -11.40 12.83 13.91
C LEU A 7 -11.39 11.40 14.49
N GLU A 8 -10.71 11.23 15.62
CA GLU A 8 -10.65 9.94 16.34
C GLU A 8 -12.03 9.49 16.84
N GLN A 9 -12.87 10.44 17.27
CA GLN A 9 -14.21 10.13 17.76
C GLN A 9 -15.25 9.87 16.67
N MET A 10 -14.91 10.06 15.39
CA MET A 10 -15.82 9.77 14.27
C MET A 10 -16.24 8.29 14.28
N GLY A 11 -17.50 8.02 13.95
CA GLY A 11 -18.05 6.65 13.93
C GLY A 11 -17.26 5.71 13.04
N PHE A 12 -16.69 6.21 11.94
CA PHE A 12 -15.79 5.43 11.07
C PHE A 12 -14.47 5.06 11.77
N SER A 13 -13.80 6.01 12.43
CA SER A 13 -12.53 5.75 13.14
C SER A 13 -12.74 4.76 14.30
N LYS A 14 -13.82 4.93 15.06
CA LYS A 14 -14.22 3.95 16.08
C LYS A 14 -14.53 2.58 15.47
N TRP A 15 -15.25 2.51 14.35
CA TRP A 15 -15.54 1.24 13.68
C TRP A 15 -14.26 0.53 13.22
N VAL A 16 -13.33 1.24 12.58
CA VAL A 16 -12.06 0.65 12.13
C VAL A 16 -11.30 0.08 13.33
N ARG A 17 -11.26 0.80 14.44
CA ARG A 17 -10.41 0.47 15.60
C ARG A 17 -11.02 -0.50 16.60
N GLU A 18 -12.33 -0.43 16.82
CA GLU A 18 -13.04 -1.15 17.90
C GLU A 18 -13.92 -2.29 17.37
N SER A 19 -14.18 -2.37 16.05
CA SER A 19 -14.98 -3.47 15.50
C SER A 19 -14.22 -4.79 15.55
N SER A 20 -14.90 -5.85 16.02
CA SER A 20 -14.43 -7.24 15.94
C SER A 20 -14.57 -7.84 14.54
N SER A 21 -15.03 -7.05 13.56
CA SER A 21 -15.16 -7.48 12.17
C SER A 21 -13.79 -7.65 11.51
N ILE A 22 -13.62 -8.76 10.78
CA ILE A 22 -12.42 -9.02 9.98
C ILE A 22 -12.23 -7.91 8.93
N PHE A 23 -13.33 -7.32 8.44
CA PHE A 23 -13.34 -6.25 7.42
C PHE A 23 -12.91 -4.87 7.92
N ALA A 24 -12.75 -4.68 9.23
CA ALA A 24 -12.25 -3.45 9.82
C ALA A 24 -10.71 -3.44 9.80
N PHE A 25 -10.07 -3.25 10.96
CA PHE A 25 -8.62 -3.18 11.07
C PHE A 25 -7.84 -4.31 10.37
N PRO A 26 -8.18 -5.61 10.53
CA PRO A 26 -7.37 -6.69 9.95
C PRO A 26 -7.31 -6.66 8.42
N SER A 27 -8.44 -6.39 7.77
CA SER A 27 -8.50 -6.31 6.30
C SER A 27 -7.76 -5.10 5.75
N VAL A 28 -7.91 -3.94 6.40
CA VAL A 28 -7.20 -2.72 6.00
C VAL A 28 -5.69 -2.93 6.11
N LEU A 29 -5.22 -3.50 7.23
CA LEU A 29 -3.81 -3.81 7.44
C LEU A 29 -3.28 -4.82 6.42
N LEU A 30 -4.07 -5.86 6.11
CA LEU A 30 -3.69 -6.87 5.11
C LEU A 30 -3.56 -6.24 3.72
N LEU A 31 -4.54 -5.44 3.29
CA LEU A 31 -4.51 -4.75 2.00
C LEU A 31 -3.32 -3.80 1.90
N HIS A 32 -3.05 -3.05 2.98
CA HIS A 32 -1.89 -2.17 3.07
C HIS A 32 -0.58 -2.95 2.93
N THR A 33 -0.44 -4.07 3.65
CA THR A 33 0.79 -4.86 3.63
C THR A 33 1.03 -5.48 2.25
N ILE A 34 -0.02 -6.02 1.61
CA ILE A 34 0.07 -6.58 0.26
C ILE A 34 0.41 -5.51 -0.76
N GLY A 35 -0.28 -4.36 -0.71
CA GLY A 35 0.02 -3.25 -1.61
C GLY A 35 1.44 -2.75 -1.43
N MET A 36 1.95 -2.67 -0.19
CA MET A 36 3.35 -2.31 0.09
C MET A 36 4.32 -3.33 -0.51
N GLY A 37 4.03 -4.62 -0.40
CA GLY A 37 4.81 -5.67 -1.06
C GLY A 37 4.87 -5.51 -2.58
N VAL A 38 3.75 -5.15 -3.22
CA VAL A 38 3.69 -4.89 -4.67
C VAL A 38 4.51 -3.67 -5.06
N VAL A 39 4.28 -2.53 -4.40
CA VAL A 39 4.96 -1.26 -4.71
C VAL A 39 6.46 -1.39 -4.48
N VAL A 40 6.86 -1.88 -3.30
CA VAL A 40 8.28 -2.02 -2.94
C VAL A 40 8.94 -3.09 -3.81
N GLY A 41 8.28 -4.23 -4.03
CA GLY A 41 8.84 -5.33 -4.82
C GLY A 41 9.10 -4.95 -6.27
N ILE A 42 8.16 -4.26 -6.93
CA ILE A 42 8.34 -3.79 -8.31
C ILE A 42 9.45 -2.74 -8.39
N ASN A 43 9.44 -1.74 -7.50
CA ASN A 43 10.50 -0.71 -7.50
C ASN A 43 11.88 -1.32 -7.24
N ALA A 44 12.01 -2.18 -6.22
CA ALA A 44 13.26 -2.86 -5.93
C ALA A 44 13.74 -3.68 -7.13
N GLY A 45 12.84 -4.39 -7.82
CA GLY A 45 13.20 -5.13 -9.04
C GLY A 45 13.72 -4.24 -10.17
N ILE A 46 13.11 -3.07 -10.39
CA ILE A 46 13.54 -2.09 -11.38
C ILE A 46 14.88 -1.45 -10.97
N ASP A 47 15.02 -1.05 -9.71
CA ASP A 47 16.22 -0.41 -9.17
C ASP A 47 17.43 -1.35 -9.22
N LEU A 48 17.27 -2.60 -8.77
CA LEU A 48 18.32 -3.62 -8.87
C LEU A 48 18.75 -3.80 -10.33
N ARG A 49 17.80 -3.79 -11.26
CA ARG A 49 18.11 -3.90 -12.68
C ARG A 49 18.87 -2.70 -13.22
N ILE A 50 18.52 -1.48 -12.80
CA ILE A 50 19.23 -0.24 -13.17
C ILE A 50 20.64 -0.24 -12.58
N LEU A 51 20.83 -0.76 -11.36
CA LEU A 51 22.13 -0.92 -10.70
C LEU A 51 23.02 -2.01 -11.34
N GLY A 52 22.53 -2.73 -12.35
CA GLY A 52 23.30 -3.71 -13.10
C GLY A 52 23.16 -5.16 -12.63
N ILE A 53 22.26 -5.44 -11.68
CA ILE A 53 21.92 -6.81 -11.28
C ILE A 53 20.99 -7.41 -12.34
N ALA A 54 21.25 -8.66 -12.74
CA ALA A 54 20.54 -9.37 -13.81
C ALA A 54 20.50 -8.62 -15.17
N PRO A 55 21.66 -8.30 -15.78
CA PRO A 55 21.73 -7.53 -17.03
C PRO A 55 21.07 -8.21 -18.23
N ALA A 56 20.82 -9.52 -18.16
CA ALA A 56 20.11 -10.28 -19.17
C ALA A 56 18.60 -9.92 -19.27
N LEU A 57 18.00 -9.34 -18.21
CA LEU A 57 16.62 -8.85 -18.31
C LEU A 57 16.57 -7.53 -19.09
N PRO A 58 15.71 -7.37 -20.09
CA PRO A 58 15.47 -6.07 -20.70
C PRO A 58 14.65 -5.16 -19.76
N LEU A 59 14.97 -3.86 -19.73
CA LEU A 59 14.21 -2.87 -18.95
C LEU A 59 12.85 -2.53 -19.59
N ALA A 60 12.75 -2.50 -20.92
CA ALA A 60 11.54 -2.07 -21.62
C ALA A 60 10.26 -2.84 -21.23
N PRO A 61 10.28 -4.18 -21.03
CA PRO A 61 9.08 -4.89 -20.58
C PRO A 61 8.65 -4.57 -19.15
N MET A 62 9.51 -3.96 -18.32
CA MET A 62 9.17 -3.62 -16.93
C MET A 62 8.09 -2.53 -16.85
N GLU A 63 7.93 -1.71 -17.90
CA GLU A 63 6.85 -0.72 -17.99
C GLU A 63 5.45 -1.34 -17.84
N ARG A 64 5.30 -2.63 -18.19
CA ARG A 64 4.05 -3.37 -18.02
C ARG A 64 3.65 -3.57 -16.56
N PHE A 65 4.59 -3.43 -15.62
CA PHE A 65 4.31 -3.49 -14.18
C PHE A 65 3.93 -2.13 -13.59
N LEU A 66 4.12 -1.02 -14.31
CA LEU A 66 3.76 0.31 -13.82
C LEU A 66 2.27 0.46 -13.49
N PRO A 67 1.31 -0.08 -14.28
CA PRO A 67 -0.10 -0.05 -13.89
C PRO A 67 -0.36 -0.78 -12.57
N LEU A 68 0.31 -1.91 -12.33
CA LEU A 68 0.21 -2.67 -11.08
C LEU A 68 0.84 -1.93 -9.91
N LEU A 69 1.97 -1.25 -10.14
CA LEU A 69 2.62 -0.37 -9.15
C LEU A 69 1.70 0.78 -8.75
N TRP A 70 1.04 1.44 -9.72
CA TRP A 70 0.07 2.49 -9.45
C TRP A 70 -1.15 1.98 -8.69
N LEU A 71 -1.67 0.80 -9.04
CA LEU A 71 -2.75 0.17 -8.30
C LEU A 71 -2.35 -0.11 -6.85
N GLY A 72 -1.19 -0.71 -6.63
CA GLY A 72 -0.65 -0.95 -5.28
C GLY A 72 -0.44 0.35 -4.50
N PHE A 73 0.04 1.41 -5.16
CA PHE A 73 0.22 2.73 -4.57
C PHE A 73 -1.11 3.32 -4.08
N TRP A 74 -2.15 3.32 -4.92
CA TRP A 74 -3.44 3.88 -4.53
C TRP A 74 -4.11 3.08 -3.41
N VAL A 75 -3.99 1.75 -3.44
CA VAL A 75 -4.46 0.88 -2.35
C VAL A 75 -3.73 1.21 -1.04
N ASN A 76 -2.40 1.36 -1.08
CA ASN A 76 -1.61 1.74 0.10
C ASN A 76 -1.93 3.13 0.62
N ALA A 77 -2.09 4.11 -0.27
CA ALA A 77 -2.41 5.48 0.11
C ALA A 77 -3.78 5.51 0.81
N ALA A 78 -4.80 4.85 0.24
CA ALA A 78 -6.13 4.79 0.84
C ALA A 78 -6.10 4.07 2.21
N THR A 79 -5.49 2.88 2.27
CA THR A 79 -5.40 2.10 3.51
C THR A 79 -4.52 2.77 4.58
N GLY A 80 -3.45 3.45 4.18
CA GLY A 80 -2.56 4.17 5.08
C GLY A 80 -3.16 5.47 5.63
N ILE A 81 -4.16 6.05 4.96
CA ILE A 81 -4.96 7.15 5.54
C ILE A 81 -5.93 6.62 6.62
N VAL A 82 -6.34 5.34 6.50
CA VAL A 82 -7.30 4.70 7.41
C VAL A 82 -6.62 4.09 8.65
N LEU A 83 -5.38 3.63 8.51
CA LEU A 83 -4.52 3.14 9.61
C LEU A 83 -3.99 4.29 10.48
#